data_AF-A0A847ANL5-F1
#
_entry.id   AF-A0A847ANL5-F1
#
_cell.length_a   1.000
_cell.length_b   1.000
_cell.length_c   1.000
_cell.angle_alpha   90.00
_cell.angle_beta   90.00
_cell.angle_gamma   90.00
#
_symmetry.space_group_name_H-M   'P 1'
#
loop_
_entity.id
_entity.type
_entity.pdbx_description
1 polymer ?
#
loop_
_entity_poly.entity_id
_entity_poly.type
_entity_poly.pdbx_seq_one_letter_code
_entity_poly.pdbx_strand_id
1 'polypeptide(L)'
;MVTESFINWEGMRESGGRRIKRAVNIDMDSIKLCDSELLNRLQKFLIIKDYVIEKEKEIAEHNKKNNISDEDVVSGRRQTNIGVFRKYLEVYLQQHPMINKDMTFLVRHLQPTEKGLPVEIYVFCKDKLWSHYESIQADIFDHILAVIPKFDLRVFQEPSGADFKRLVKNE
;
A
#
# COMPACT_ATOMS: atom_id res chain seq x y z
N MET A 1 -26.00 -27.02 19.04
CA MET A 1 -26.33 -27.05 17.60
C MET A 1 -25.27 -26.23 16.89
N VAL A 2 -24.44 -26.87 16.06
CA VAL A 2 -23.41 -26.17 15.28
C VAL A 2 -24.09 -25.69 14.01
N THR A 3 -24.44 -24.41 13.96
CA THR A 3 -24.86 -23.76 12.72
C THR A 3 -23.62 -23.52 11.87
N GLU A 4 -23.27 -24.48 11.02
CA GLU A 4 -22.28 -24.25 9.97
C GLU A 4 -22.83 -23.19 9.02
N SER A 5 -22.13 -22.06 8.93
CA SER A 5 -22.44 -21.00 7.99
C SER A 5 -22.17 -21.50 6.57
N PHE A 6 -23.22 -21.71 5.77
CA PHE A 6 -23.08 -21.99 4.36
C PHE A 6 -22.45 -20.77 3.66
N ILE A 7 -21.32 -20.97 2.98
CA ILE A 7 -20.72 -19.92 2.14
C ILE A 7 -21.43 -19.95 0.80
N ASN A 8 -22.21 -18.90 0.51
CA ASN A 8 -22.89 -18.74 -0.78
C ASN A 8 -21.87 -18.30 -1.85
N TRP A 9 -21.49 -19.23 -2.72
CA TRP A 9 -20.60 -18.97 -3.85
C TRP A 9 -21.31 -18.47 -5.11
N GLU A 10 -22.65 -18.52 -5.15
CA GLU A 10 -23.42 -18.16 -6.34
C GLU A 10 -23.31 -16.67 -6.65
N GLY A 11 -23.39 -15.82 -5.63
CA GLY A 11 -23.17 -14.37 -5.80
C GLY A 11 -21.78 -14.00 -6.32
N MET A 12 -20.76 -14.84 -6.10
CA MET A 12 -19.42 -14.66 -6.69
C MET A 12 -19.36 -15.19 -8.14
N ARG A 13 -20.09 -16.26 -8.43
CA ARG A 13 -20.21 -16.79 -9.80
C ARG A 13 -20.95 -15.83 -10.72
N GLU A 14 -21.99 -15.16 -10.22
CA GLU A 14 -22.79 -14.21 -10.98
C GLU A 14 -22.14 -12.82 -11.09
N SER A 15 -21.20 -12.46 -10.20
CA SER A 15 -20.51 -11.18 -10.26
C SER A 15 -19.52 -11.09 -11.43
N GLY A 16 -19.24 -9.86 -11.87
CA GLY A 16 -18.25 -9.55 -12.92
C GLY A 16 -16.78 -9.80 -12.52
N GLY A 17 -16.52 -10.36 -11.34
CA GLY A 17 -15.19 -10.64 -10.85
C GLY A 17 -15.17 -11.20 -9.42
N ARG A 18 -14.02 -11.77 -9.03
CA ARG A 18 -13.78 -12.30 -7.69
C ARG A 18 -12.97 -11.30 -6.85
N ARG A 19 -13.46 -10.99 -5.65
CA ARG A 19 -12.86 -9.96 -4.80
C ARG A 19 -11.48 -10.37 -4.28
N ILE A 20 -10.48 -9.51 -4.45
CA ILE A 20 -9.24 -9.50 -3.69
C ILE A 20 -9.44 -8.51 -2.53
N LYS A 21 -9.39 -9.01 -1.30
CA LYS A 21 -9.50 -8.21 -0.07
C LYS A 21 -8.42 -8.68 0.90
N ARG A 22 -7.25 -8.07 0.80
CA ARG A 22 -6.08 -8.39 1.63
C ARG A 22 -5.36 -7.10 2.01
N ALA A 23 -4.66 -7.12 3.14
CA ALA A 23 -3.89 -5.98 3.61
C ALA A 23 -2.42 -6.38 3.82
N VAL A 24 -1.53 -5.43 3.61
CA VAL A 24 -0.15 -5.50 4.11
C VAL A 24 -0.03 -4.57 5.30
N ASN A 25 0.45 -5.09 6.42
CA ASN A 25 0.66 -4.30 7.61
C ASN A 25 2.01 -3.60 7.54
N ILE A 26 1.98 -2.28 7.57
CA ILE A 26 3.17 -1.43 7.52
C ILE A 26 3.62 -1.13 8.95
N ASP A 27 4.93 -1.28 9.18
CA ASP A 27 5.58 -0.86 10.42
C ASP A 27 5.44 0.67 10.56
N MET A 28 4.78 1.11 11.64
CA MET A 28 4.51 2.53 11.89
C MET A 28 5.79 3.35 12.07
N ASP A 29 6.85 2.74 12.59
CA ASP A 29 8.14 3.41 12.79
C ASP A 29 8.88 3.64 11.46
N SER A 30 8.39 3.07 10.36
CA SER A 30 8.89 3.35 9.01
C SER A 30 8.15 4.49 8.32
N ILE A 31 7.04 4.98 8.89
CA ILE A 31 6.24 6.05 8.29
C ILE A 31 6.89 7.40 8.58
N LYS A 32 7.19 8.16 7.54
CA LYS A 32 7.81 9.49 7.64
C LYS A 32 7.33 10.44 6.55
N LEU A 33 7.56 11.73 6.78
CA LEU A 33 7.52 12.73 5.72
C LEU A 33 8.63 12.42 4.71
N CYS A 34 8.35 12.62 3.43
CA CYS A 34 9.35 12.47 2.40
C CYS A 34 10.36 13.63 2.47
N ASP A 35 11.64 13.29 2.46
CA ASP A 35 12.73 14.22 2.22
C ASP A 35 13.02 14.32 0.71
N SER A 36 13.89 15.26 0.34
CA SER A 36 14.29 15.47 -1.06
C SER A 36 14.97 14.25 -1.66
N GLU A 37 15.71 13.46 -0.87
CA GLU A 37 16.39 12.25 -1.36
C GLU A 37 15.38 11.19 -1.79
N LEU A 38 14.40 10.89 -0.93
CA LEU A 38 13.33 9.93 -1.20
C LEU A 38 12.50 10.40 -2.40
N LEU A 39 12.09 11.67 -2.46
CA LEU A 39 11.33 12.19 -3.60
C LEU A 39 12.11 12.07 -4.91
N ASN A 40 13.40 12.42 -4.91
CA ASN A 40 14.26 12.29 -6.10
C ASN A 40 14.41 10.83 -6.55
N ARG A 41 14.43 9.89 -5.61
CA ARG A 41 14.43 8.45 -5.94
C ARG A 41 13.10 8.00 -6.51
N LEU A 42 11.98 8.38 -5.90
CA LEU A 42 10.64 7.99 -6.34
C LEU A 42 10.29 8.54 -7.73
N GLN A 43 10.78 9.73 -8.08
CA GLN A 43 10.63 10.32 -9.42
C GLN A 43 11.32 9.52 -10.54
N LYS A 44 12.23 8.59 -10.21
CA LYS A 44 12.86 7.70 -11.20
C LYS A 44 11.94 6.54 -11.60
N PHE A 45 10.90 6.26 -10.82
CA PHE A 45 9.96 5.19 -11.12
C PHE A 45 8.85 5.71 -12.03
N LEU A 46 8.84 5.23 -13.28
CA LEU A 46 7.91 5.67 -14.33
C LEU A 46 6.45 5.73 -13.88
N ILE A 47 6.00 4.71 -13.14
CA ILE A 47 4.61 4.54 -12.72
C ILE A 47 4.10 5.59 -11.71
N ILE A 48 4.99 6.19 -10.91
CA ILE A 48 4.59 7.17 -9.88
C ILE A 48 5.21 8.55 -10.08
N LYS A 49 6.11 8.68 -11.06
CA LYS A 49 6.87 9.90 -11.37
C LYS A 49 5.97 11.13 -11.47
N ASP A 50 4.97 11.07 -12.33
CA ASP A 50 4.12 12.24 -12.63
C ASP A 50 3.35 12.68 -11.38
N TYR A 51 2.81 11.72 -10.63
CA TYR A 51 2.15 12.01 -9.35
C TYR A 51 3.08 12.72 -8.37
N VAL A 52 4.31 12.22 -8.18
CA VAL A 52 5.25 12.82 -7.21
C VAL A 52 5.58 14.25 -7.60
N ILE A 53 5.81 14.52 -8.90
CA ILE A 53 6.14 15.85 -9.43
C ILE A 53 4.95 16.81 -9.29
N GLU A 54 3.76 16.39 -9.71
CA GLU A 54 2.55 17.20 -9.63
C GLU A 54 2.18 17.51 -8.18
N LYS A 55 2.31 16.52 -7.30
CA LYS A 55 1.98 16.69 -5.89
C LYS A 55 2.93 17.62 -5.17
N GLU A 56 4.22 17.59 -5.48
CA GLU A 56 5.19 18.58 -4.96
C GLU A 56 4.85 20.01 -5.40
N LYS A 57 4.44 20.20 -6.67
CA LYS A 57 4.02 21.52 -7.16
C LYS A 57 2.79 22.03 -6.42
N GLU A 58 1.74 21.21 -6.29
CA GLU A 58 0.52 21.56 -5.53
C GLU A 58 0.85 21.96 -4.09
N ILE A 59 1.74 21.20 -3.44
CA ILE A 59 2.14 21.45 -2.06
C ILE A 59 2.94 22.75 -1.93
N ALA A 60 3.90 23.00 -2.83
CA ALA A 60 4.69 24.23 -2.84
C ALA A 60 3.79 25.47 -3.04
N GLU A 61 2.83 25.40 -3.95
CA GLU A 61 1.85 26.47 -4.18
C GLU A 61 0.97 26.71 -2.95
N HIS A 62 0.49 25.64 -2.31
CA HIS A 62 -0.29 25.72 -1.09
C HIS A 62 0.49 26.38 0.05
N ASN A 63 1.71 25.93 0.31
CA ASN A 63 2.52 26.43 1.43
C ASN A 63 2.90 27.91 1.21
N LYS A 64 3.28 28.27 -0.03
CA LYS A 64 3.56 29.66 -0.42
C LYS A 64 2.33 30.55 -0.24
N LYS A 65 1.14 30.11 -0.67
CA LYS A 65 -0.10 30.87 -0.53
C LYS A 65 -0.45 31.19 0.94
N ASN A 66 -0.09 30.29 1.85
CA ASN A 66 -0.36 30.43 3.27
C ASN A 66 0.81 31.04 4.07
N ASN A 67 1.88 31.49 3.40
CA ASN A 67 3.09 32.04 4.02
C ASN A 67 3.73 31.08 5.05
N ILE A 68 3.69 29.78 4.78
CA ILE A 68 4.27 28.77 5.66
C ILE A 68 5.77 28.70 5.38
N SER A 69 6.58 28.83 6.42
CA SER A 69 8.04 28.66 6.34
C SER A 69 8.39 27.21 6.02
N ASP A 70 9.45 26.97 5.24
CA ASP A 70 9.97 25.63 4.99
C ASP A 70 10.43 24.91 6.28
N GLU A 71 10.76 25.68 7.32
CA GLU A 71 11.09 25.15 8.66
C GLU A 71 9.85 24.67 9.43
N ASP A 72 8.66 25.19 9.11
CA ASP A 72 7.41 24.75 9.73
C ASP A 72 6.85 23.52 9.03
N VAL A 73 7.46 22.39 9.37
CA VAL A 73 7.11 21.07 8.85
C VAL A 73 5.71 20.61 9.30
N VAL A 74 5.20 21.15 10.41
CA VAL A 74 3.92 20.71 11.01
C VAL A 74 2.74 21.38 10.34
N SER A 75 2.83 22.70 10.11
CA SER A 75 1.75 23.45 9.45
C SER A 75 1.80 23.27 7.93
N GLY A 76 2.99 23.06 7.36
CA GLY A 76 3.18 22.86 5.93
C GLY A 76 2.63 21.52 5.46
N ARG A 77 2.03 21.49 4.26
CA ARG A 77 1.75 20.22 3.59
C ARG A 77 3.06 19.63 3.12
N ARG A 78 3.20 18.30 3.23
CA ARG A 78 4.31 17.51 2.69
C ARG A 78 3.81 16.14 2.26
N GLN A 79 4.50 15.50 1.31
CA GLN A 79 4.22 14.11 0.99
C GLN A 79 4.71 13.19 2.11
N THR A 80 3.98 12.12 2.39
CA THR A 80 4.41 11.03 3.26
C THR A 80 4.77 9.83 2.42
N ASN A 81 5.77 9.06 2.87
CA ASN A 81 6.20 7.88 2.12
C ASN A 81 5.06 6.86 1.96
N ILE A 82 4.25 6.65 3.00
CA ILE A 82 3.04 5.81 2.94
C ILE A 82 1.97 6.37 1.99
N GLY A 83 1.81 7.69 1.91
CA GLY A 83 0.88 8.34 0.98
C GLY A 83 1.28 8.08 -0.46
N VAL A 84 2.56 8.24 -0.79
CA VAL A 84 3.08 7.95 -2.14
C VAL A 84 3.00 6.46 -2.45
N PHE A 85 3.31 5.57 -1.49
CA PHE A 85 3.17 4.13 -1.66
C PHE A 85 1.71 3.71 -1.92
N ARG A 86 0.75 4.26 -1.17
CA ARG A 86 -0.68 4.00 -1.42
C ARG A 86 -1.09 4.44 -2.83
N LYS A 87 -0.60 5.60 -3.29
CA LYS A 87 -0.86 6.05 -4.64
C LYS A 87 -0.21 5.16 -5.71
N TYR A 88 1.01 4.70 -5.45
CA TYR A 88 1.70 3.72 -6.30
C TYR A 88 0.86 2.45 -6.47
N LEU A 89 0.33 1.88 -5.37
CA LEU A 89 -0.53 0.70 -5.42
C LEU A 89 -1.79 0.94 -6.25
N GLU A 90 -2.43 2.11 -6.11
CA GLU A 90 -3.58 2.48 -6.94
C GLU A 90 -3.22 2.44 -8.43
N VAL A 91 -2.13 3.10 -8.83
CA VAL A 91 -1.73 3.15 -10.25
C VAL A 91 -1.31 1.78 -10.78
N TYR A 92 -0.54 1.02 -9.99
CA TYR A 92 -0.12 -0.35 -10.31
C TYR A 92 -1.32 -1.27 -10.57
N LEU A 93 -2.29 -1.28 -9.66
CA LEU A 93 -3.48 -2.12 -9.80
C LEU A 93 -4.42 -1.62 -10.91
N GLN A 94 -4.48 -0.32 -11.18
CA GLN A 94 -5.22 0.23 -12.32
C GLN A 94 -4.61 -0.17 -13.67
N GLN A 95 -3.29 -0.35 -13.74
CA GLN A 95 -2.61 -0.83 -14.94
C GLN A 95 -2.68 -2.35 -15.10
N HIS A 96 -2.98 -3.09 -14.02
CA HIS A 96 -3.01 -4.55 -14.03
C HIS A 96 -4.15 -5.10 -14.91
N PRO A 97 -3.86 -5.97 -15.90
CA PRO A 97 -4.84 -6.40 -16.90
C PRO A 97 -5.97 -7.25 -16.32
N MET A 98 -5.68 -8.02 -15.27
CA MET A 98 -6.64 -8.92 -14.61
C MET A 98 -7.50 -8.23 -13.55
N ILE A 99 -7.28 -6.95 -13.24
CA ILE A 99 -8.15 -6.21 -12.32
C ILE A 99 -9.36 -5.66 -13.08
N ASN A 100 -10.55 -5.95 -12.57
CA ASN A 100 -11.81 -5.39 -13.03
C ASN A 100 -11.98 -3.99 -12.43
N LYS A 101 -12.06 -2.99 -13.32
CA LYS A 101 -12.07 -1.56 -13.01
C LYS A 101 -13.48 -0.98 -12.97
N ASP A 102 -14.46 -1.74 -13.42
CA ASP A 102 -15.88 -1.37 -13.41
C ASP A 102 -16.54 -1.73 -12.06
N MET A 103 -15.81 -2.44 -11.20
CA MET A 103 -16.21 -2.78 -9.84
C MET A 103 -15.48 -1.92 -8.80
N THR A 104 -15.85 -2.04 -7.52
CA THR A 104 -15.21 -1.26 -6.45
C THR A 104 -13.69 -1.47 -6.46
N PHE A 105 -12.98 -0.35 -6.54
CA PHE A 105 -11.53 -0.29 -6.53
C PHE A 105 -11.10 0.65 -5.41
N LEU A 106 -10.51 0.11 -4.35
CA LEU A 106 -10.04 0.88 -3.21
C LEU A 106 -8.67 0.39 -2.76
N VAL A 107 -7.76 1.34 -2.54
CA VAL A 107 -6.53 1.13 -1.76
C VAL A 107 -6.57 2.11 -0.60
N ARG A 108 -6.71 1.59 0.62
CA ARG A 108 -7.01 2.40 1.80
C ARG A 108 -6.26 1.94 3.03
N HIS A 109 -6.18 2.80 4.04
CA HIS A 109 -5.76 2.37 5.36
C HIS A 109 -6.95 1.81 6.14
N LEU A 110 -6.69 0.79 6.95
CA LEU A 110 -7.56 0.43 8.06
C LEU A 110 -7.11 1.14 9.33
N GLN A 111 -7.81 0.92 10.44
CA GLN A 111 -7.35 1.44 11.72
C GLN A 111 -5.96 0.87 12.07
N PRO A 112 -5.06 1.71 12.59
CA PRO A 112 -3.88 1.29 13.35
C PRO A 112 -4.17 0.12 14.30
N THR A 113 -3.25 -0.83 14.35
CA THR A 113 -3.28 -1.95 15.31
C THR A 113 -1.92 -2.07 15.97
N GLU A 114 -1.81 -2.94 16.98
CA GLU A 114 -0.53 -3.36 17.56
C GLU A 114 0.42 -4.02 16.54
N LYS A 115 -0.12 -4.44 15.39
CA LYS A 115 0.62 -5.03 14.28
C LYS A 115 0.94 -4.03 13.17
N GLY A 116 0.96 -2.74 13.48
CA GLY A 116 1.21 -1.66 12.53
C GLY A 116 -0.05 -1.18 11.81
N LEU A 117 0.13 -0.51 10.67
CA LEU A 117 -0.92 0.15 9.89
C LEU A 117 -1.29 -0.70 8.68
N PRO A 118 -2.49 -1.31 8.64
CA PRO A 118 -2.90 -2.11 7.50
C PRO A 118 -3.21 -1.24 6.29
N VAL A 119 -2.53 -1.49 5.17
CA VAL A 119 -2.88 -0.96 3.85
C VAL A 119 -3.69 -2.03 3.11
N GLU A 120 -5.01 -1.85 3.08
CA GLU A 120 -5.95 -2.79 2.45
C GLU A 120 -6.09 -2.49 0.94
N ILE A 121 -5.96 -3.57 0.17
CA ILE A 121 -6.29 -3.64 -1.24
C ILE A 121 -7.64 -4.33 -1.37
N TYR A 122 -8.63 -3.57 -1.82
CA TYR A 122 -9.98 -4.04 -2.10
C TYR A 122 -10.27 -3.79 -3.58
N VAL A 123 -10.09 -4.83 -4.39
CA VAL A 123 -10.30 -4.80 -5.85
C VAL A 123 -10.97 -6.10 -6.31
N PHE A 124 -11.36 -6.19 -7.57
CA PHE A 124 -11.92 -7.42 -8.14
C PHE A 124 -11.02 -7.96 -9.24
N CYS A 125 -10.74 -9.25 -9.23
CA CYS A 125 -10.09 -9.97 -10.32
C CYS A 125 -11.15 -10.36 -11.36
N LYS A 126 -10.85 -10.18 -12.65
CA LYS A 126 -11.70 -10.60 -13.76
C LYS A 126 -11.84 -12.12 -13.84
N ASP A 127 -10.80 -12.85 -13.47
CA ASP A 127 -10.80 -14.30 -13.45
C ASP A 127 -11.36 -14.81 -12.11
N LYS A 128 -12.37 -15.68 -12.21
CA LYS A 128 -13.06 -16.28 -11.07
C LYS A 128 -12.60 -17.71 -10.80
N LEU A 129 -11.88 -18.34 -11.75
CA LEU A 129 -11.36 -19.69 -11.59
C LEU A 129 -10.39 -19.71 -10.42
N TRP A 130 -10.60 -20.62 -9.48
CA TRP A 130 -9.92 -20.60 -8.19
C TRP A 130 -8.39 -20.59 -8.33
N SER A 131 -7.84 -21.49 -9.15
CA SER A 131 -6.40 -21.59 -9.37
C SER A 131 -5.80 -20.30 -9.91
N HIS A 132 -6.40 -19.72 -10.95
CA HIS A 132 -5.92 -18.48 -11.56
C HIS A 132 -6.06 -17.30 -10.61
N TYR A 133 -7.19 -17.18 -9.91
CA TYR A 133 -7.42 -16.14 -8.91
C TYR A 133 -6.34 -16.17 -7.82
N GLU A 134 -6.01 -17.35 -7.29
CA GLU A 134 -4.96 -17.47 -6.27
C GLU A 134 -3.59 -17.11 -6.81
N SER A 135 -3.24 -17.54 -8.02
CA SER A 135 -1.98 -17.17 -8.68
C SER A 135 -1.87 -15.66 -8.90
N ILE A 136 -2.91 -15.03 -9.47
CA ILE A 136 -2.93 -13.58 -9.72
C ILE A 136 -2.80 -12.80 -8.41
N GLN A 137 -3.50 -13.23 -7.36
CA GLN A 137 -3.42 -12.60 -6.06
C GLN A 137 -2.02 -12.79 -5.43
N ALA A 138 -1.39 -13.95 -5.56
CA ALA A 138 -0.04 -14.18 -5.08
C ALA A 138 0.97 -13.28 -5.80
N ASP A 139 0.96 -13.25 -7.14
CA ASP A 139 1.88 -12.44 -7.95
C ASP A 139 1.79 -10.94 -7.61
N ILE A 140 0.56 -10.43 -7.40
CA ILE A 140 0.33 -9.05 -6.98
C ILE A 140 1.01 -8.79 -5.62
N PHE A 141 0.83 -9.67 -4.64
CA PHE A 141 1.37 -9.45 -3.29
C PHE A 141 2.87 -9.70 -3.20
N ASP A 142 3.43 -10.63 -3.97
CA ASP A 142 4.88 -10.84 -4.07
C ASP A 142 5.58 -9.57 -4.55
N HIS A 143 5.04 -8.97 -5.62
CA HIS A 143 5.55 -7.70 -6.15
C HIS A 143 5.42 -6.55 -5.14
N ILE A 144 4.27 -6.43 -4.48
CA ILE A 144 4.03 -5.39 -3.48
C ILE A 144 5.01 -5.49 -2.32
N LEU A 145 5.19 -6.69 -1.76
CA LEU A 145 6.11 -6.94 -0.65
C LEU A 145 7.55 -6.60 -1.04
N ALA A 146 7.96 -6.92 -2.27
CA ALA A 146 9.30 -6.60 -2.77
C ALA A 146 9.54 -5.10 -2.98
N VAL A 147 8.49 -4.34 -3.31
CA VAL A 147 8.58 -2.91 -3.63
C VAL A 147 8.50 -2.01 -2.39
N ILE A 148 7.84 -2.45 -1.31
CA ILE A 148 7.70 -1.69 -0.05
C ILE A 148 9.01 -1.00 0.40
N PRO A 149 10.17 -1.68 0.46
CA PRO A 149 11.43 -1.06 0.89
C PRO A 149 11.90 0.09 -0.02
N LYS A 150 11.46 0.17 -1.28
CA LYS A 150 11.83 1.27 -2.19
C LYS A 150 11.21 2.62 -1.78
N PHE A 151 10.17 2.57 -0.94
CA PHE A 151 9.51 3.72 -0.35
C PHE A 151 10.02 4.04 1.06
N ASP A 152 11.13 3.44 1.52
CA ASP A 152 11.60 3.49 2.92
C ASP A 152 10.56 2.98 3.93
N LEU A 153 9.63 2.13 3.48
CA LEU A 153 8.64 1.48 4.33
C LEU A 153 9.14 0.09 4.70
N ARG A 154 8.65 -0.43 5.83
CA ARG A 154 8.85 -1.82 6.25
C ARG A 154 7.51 -2.50 6.48
N VAL A 155 7.48 -3.79 6.22
CA VAL A 155 6.36 -4.64 6.64
C VAL A 155 6.53 -4.91 8.14
N PHE A 156 5.45 -4.76 8.91
CA PHE A 156 5.47 -5.14 10.32
C PHE A 156 5.73 -6.64 10.47
N GLN A 157 6.64 -7.00 11.37
CA GLN A 157 6.91 -8.37 11.75
C GLN A 157 7.01 -8.44 13.27
N GLU A 158 6.37 -9.45 13.86
CA GLU A 158 6.59 -9.75 15.28
C GLU A 158 8.03 -10.25 15.47
N PRO A 159 8.71 -9.90 16.58
CA PRO A 159 10.02 -10.44 16.88
C PRO A 159 10.01 -11.96 16.82
N SER A 160 10.93 -12.52 16.07
CA SER A 160 11.07 -13.96 15.87
C SER A 160 12.23 -14.50 16.70
N GLY A 161 12.30 -15.83 16.85
CA GLY A 161 13.45 -16.48 17.49
C GLY A 161 14.81 -16.12 16.85
N ALA A 162 14.84 -15.71 15.57
CA ALA A 162 16.06 -15.29 14.90
C ALA A 162 16.57 -13.93 15.41
N ASP A 163 15.67 -13.03 15.81
CA ASP A 163 16.02 -11.70 16.33
C ASP A 163 16.67 -11.81 17.70
N PHE A 164 16.15 -12.68 18.57
CA PHE A 164 16.74 -12.97 19.87
C PHE A 164 18.14 -13.61 19.77
N LYS A 165 18.37 -14.46 18.75
CA LYS A 165 19.71 -15.04 18.51
C LYS A 165 20.75 -13.98 18.13
N ARG A 166 20.37 -12.85 17.53
CA ARG A 166 21.28 -11.74 17.21
C ARG A 166 21.63 -10.92 18.45
N LEU A 167 20.71 -10.77 19.40
CA LEU A 167 20.97 -10.09 20.67
C LEU A 167 21.99 -10.83 21.52
N VAL A 168 21.87 -12.16 21.62
CA VAL A 168 22.78 -13.01 22.42
C VAL A 168 24.18 -13.15 21.80
N LYS A 169 24.33 -12.98 20.49
CA LYS A 169 25.63 -13.08 19.80
C LYS A 169 26.46 -11.78 19.83
N ASN A 170 25.90 -10.68 20.32
CA ASN A 170 26.58 -9.39 20.44
C ASN A 170 27.13 -9.14 21.86
N GLU A 171 27.19 -10.17 22.71
CA GLU A 171 28.00 -10.23 23.94
C GLU A 171 29.25 -11.09 23.70
#